data_AF-A0A3D0UTM9-F1
#
_entry.id   AF-A0A3D0UTM9-F1
#
_cell.length_a   1.000
_cell.length_b   1.000
_cell.length_c   1.000
_cell.angle_alpha   90.00
_cell.angle_beta   90.00
_cell.angle_gamma   90.00
#
_symmetry.space_group_name_H-M   'P 1'
#
loop_
_entity.id
_entity.type
_entity.pdbx_description
1 polymer ?
#
loop_
_entity_poly.entity_id
_entity_poly.type
_entity_poly.pdbx_seq_one_letter_code
_entity_poly.pdbx_strand_id
1 'polypeptide(L)'
;MYTTPLTLGIIKKTFDDPKEAAKIKYKIIDPNVDIVKLGCFTFEFVSVNHNIPESMALSIYTPKGLVFNSGDFKIDHTPAIDKPADLNKIARIGME
;
A
#
# COMPACT_ATOMS: atom_id res chain seq x y z
N MET A 1 -4.79 3.63 11.34
CA MET A 1 -4.61 2.69 10.22
C MET A 1 -4.16 3.45 8.98
N TYR A 2 -3.19 2.93 8.25
CA TYR A 2 -2.76 3.49 6.96
C TYR A 2 -3.40 2.62 5.86
N THR A 3 -4.10 3.21 4.90
CA THR A 3 -4.92 2.46 3.94
C THR A 3 -5.21 3.25 2.67
N THR A 4 -5.77 2.60 1.65
CA THR A 4 -6.28 3.24 0.44
C THR A 4 -7.81 3.47 0.52
N PRO A 5 -8.41 4.31 -0.35
CA PRO A 5 -9.85 4.54 -0.35
C PRO A 5 -10.70 3.28 -0.47
N LEU A 6 -10.36 2.37 -1.39
CA LEU A 6 -11.08 1.11 -1.61
C LEU A 6 -10.98 0.20 -0.39
N THR A 7 -9.77 -0.01 0.14
CA THR A 7 -9.53 -0.85 1.31
C THR A 7 -10.30 -0.31 2.53
N LEU A 8 -10.32 1.01 2.74
CA LEU A 8 -11.12 1.62 3.80
C LEU A 8 -12.62 1.38 3.60
N GLY A 9 -13.13 1.48 2.37
CA GLY A 9 -14.53 1.22 2.04
C GLY A 9 -14.94 -0.21 2.36
N ILE A 10 -14.10 -1.18 1.99
CA ILE A 10 -14.30 -2.60 2.30
C ILE A 10 -14.31 -2.81 3.82
N ILE A 11 -13.30 -2.30 4.52
CA ILE A 11 -13.22 -2.41 5.99
C ILE A 11 -14.44 -1.80 6.67
N LYS A 12 -14.91 -0.62 6.24
CA LYS A 12 -16.11 0.00 6.84
C LYS A 12 -17.37 -0.85 6.62
N LYS A 13 -17.46 -1.55 5.48
CA LYS A 13 -18.60 -2.42 5.15
C LYS A 13 -18.63 -3.71 5.97
N THR A 14 -17.50 -4.14 6.55
CA THR A 14 -17.47 -5.35 7.40
C THR A 14 -18.01 -5.12 8.82
N PHE A 15 -18.30 -3.87 9.21
CA PHE A 15 -18.90 -3.56 10.51
C PHE A 15 -20.42 -3.66 10.43
N ASP A 16 -21.05 -4.29 11.43
CA ASP A 16 -22.50 -4.38 11.54
C ASP A 16 -23.14 -3.03 11.90
N ASP A 17 -22.47 -2.22 12.74
CA ASP A 17 -22.90 -0.87 13.11
C ASP A 17 -22.06 0.20 12.38
N PRO A 18 -22.68 1.01 11.50
CA PRO A 18 -22.02 2.16 10.86
C PRO A 18 -21.37 3.16 11.83
N LYS A 19 -21.89 3.28 13.06
CA LYS A 19 -21.33 4.17 14.08
C LYS A 19 -19.98 3.67 14.60
N GLU A 20 -19.78 2.35 14.68
CA GLU A 20 -18.48 1.78 15.02
C GLU A 20 -17.49 1.95 13.86
N ALA A 21 -17.94 1.74 12.62
CA ALA A 21 -17.12 1.99 11.43
C ALA A 21 -16.62 3.44 11.34
N ALA A 22 -17.43 4.41 11.78
CA ALA A 22 -17.08 5.83 11.79
C ALA A 22 -15.98 6.19 12.80
N LYS A 23 -15.74 5.38 13.84
CA LYS A 23 -14.73 5.63 14.88
C LYS A 23 -13.30 5.25 14.45
N ILE A 24 -13.15 4.52 13.34
CA ILE A 24 -11.84 4.08 12.86
C ILE A 24 -10.98 5.30 12.54
N LYS A 25 -9.83 5.43 13.21
CA LYS A 25 -8.82 6.43 12.87
C LYS A 25 -7.95 5.91 11.72
N TYR A 26 -8.00 6.61 10.59
CA TYR A 26 -7.23 6.24 9.40
C TYR A 26 -6.50 7.42 8.77
N LYS A 27 -5.47 7.12 7.98
CA LYS A 27 -4.82 8.02 7.04
C LYS A 27 -4.90 7.34 5.66
N ILE A 28 -5.39 8.07 4.66
CA ILE A 28 -5.32 7.63 3.26
C ILE A 28 -3.90 7.85 2.76
N ILE A 29 -3.35 6.87 2.05
CA ILE A 29 -1.98 6.87 1.54
C ILE A 29 -2.01 6.89 0.03
N ASP A 30 -1.20 7.76 -0.57
CA ASP A 30 -0.86 7.68 -1.98
C ASP A 30 0.48 6.96 -2.15
N PRO A 31 0.51 5.76 -2.76
CA PRO A 31 1.74 4.98 -2.90
C PRO A 31 2.84 5.67 -3.73
N ASN A 32 2.49 6.70 -4.50
CA ASN A 32 3.44 7.39 -5.37
C ASN A 32 4.23 8.47 -4.63
N VAL A 33 3.69 9.02 -3.53
CA VAL A 33 4.27 10.21 -2.87
C VAL A 33 4.42 10.08 -1.35
N ASP A 34 3.59 9.28 -0.68
CA ASP A 34 3.62 9.21 0.77
C ASP A 34 4.77 8.33 1.27
N ILE A 35 5.46 8.84 2.29
CA ILE A 35 6.39 8.09 3.14
C ILE A 35 5.91 8.21 4.58
N VAL A 36 5.85 7.08 5.29
CA VAL A 36 5.34 7.03 6.66
C VAL A 36 6.47 6.64 7.61
N LYS A 37 6.72 7.46 8.64
CA LYS A 37 7.69 7.15 9.70
C LYS A 37 6.96 6.72 10.97
N LEU A 38 7.32 5.55 11.51
CA LEU A 38 6.78 5.01 12.75
C LEU A 38 7.94 4.49 13.61
N GLY A 39 8.34 5.28 14.61
CA GLY A 39 9.49 4.96 15.45
C GLY A 39 10.78 4.86 14.62
N CYS A 40 11.45 3.72 14.67
CA CYS A 40 12.67 3.44 13.91
C CYS A 40 12.41 2.92 12.48
N PHE A 41 11.15 2.75 12.10
CA PHE A 41 10.77 2.27 10.77
C PHE A 41 10.38 3.43 9.86
N THR A 42 10.84 3.37 8.62
CA THR A 42 10.32 4.19 7.52
C THR A 42 9.66 3.26 6.51
N PHE A 43 8.45 3.61 6.09
CA PHE A 43 7.67 2.87 5.12
C PHE A 43 7.53 3.70 3.86
N GLU A 44 8.03 3.16 2.76
CA GLU A 44 7.73 3.63 1.41
C GLU A 44 6.82 2.61 0.73
N PHE A 45 5.82 3.10 0.02
CA PHE A 45 4.81 2.28 -0.64
C PHE A 45 5.12 2.20 -2.13
N VAL A 46 4.74 1.10 -2.79
CA VAL A 46 4.90 0.94 -4.24
C VAL A 46 3.60 0.45 -4.82
N SER A 47 3.08 1.15 -5.83
CA SER A 47 1.86 0.73 -6.52
C SER A 47 2.13 -0.56 -7.29
N VAL A 48 1.30 -1.59 -7.07
CA VAL A 48 1.34 -2.86 -7.79
C VAL A 48 -0.05 -3.20 -8.29
N ASN A 49 -0.15 -3.94 -9.39
CA ASN A 49 -1.44 -4.44 -9.84
C ASN A 49 -1.71 -5.86 -9.32
N HIS A 50 -3.00 -6.14 -9.10
CA HIS A 50 -3.51 -7.45 -8.70
C HIS A 50 -4.94 -7.63 -9.24
N ASN A 51 -5.73 -8.52 -8.63
CA ASN A 51 -7.13 -8.74 -8.98
C ASN A 51 -8.09 -7.72 -8.35
N ILE A 52 -7.63 -6.93 -7.39
CA ILE A 52 -8.37 -5.84 -6.77
C ILE A 52 -7.60 -4.53 -6.92
N PRO A 53 -8.29 -3.40 -7.18
CA PRO A 53 -7.63 -2.11 -7.31
C PRO A 53 -6.87 -1.66 -6.07
N GLU A 54 -5.97 -0.70 -6.24
CA GLU A 54 -5.25 -0.01 -5.16
C GLU A 54 -4.36 -0.94 -4.31
N SER A 55 -3.86 -2.01 -4.92
CA SER A 55 -2.89 -2.92 -4.29
C SER A 55 -1.51 -2.25 -4.16
N MET A 56 -0.78 -2.53 -3.08
CA MET A 56 0.51 -1.90 -2.78
C MET A 56 1.51 -2.88 -2.19
N ALA A 57 2.76 -2.77 -2.62
CA ALA A 57 3.93 -3.33 -1.94
C ALA A 57 4.50 -2.32 -0.92
N LEU A 58 5.33 -2.82 0.00
CA LEU A 58 5.95 -2.05 1.07
C LEU A 58 7.47 -2.23 1.08
N SER A 59 8.17 -1.12 1.13
CA SER A 59 9.60 -1.05 1.44
C SER A 59 9.76 -0.54 2.87
N ILE A 60 10.26 -1.41 3.74
CA ILE A 60 10.36 -1.20 5.17
C ILE A 60 11.82 -1.01 5.52
N TYR A 61 12.19 0.25 5.73
CA TYR A 61 13.54 0.61 6.16
C TYR A 61 13.65 0.41 7.66
N THR A 62 14.58 -0.44 8.07
CA THR A 62 14.89 -0.72 9.47
C THR A 62 16.34 -0.30 9.77
N PRO A 63 16.72 -0.17 11.06
CA PRO A 63 18.12 0.05 11.42
C PRO A 63 19.10 -1.06 11.00
N LYS A 64 18.59 -2.23 10.59
CA LYS A 64 19.39 -3.38 10.16
C LYS A 64 19.42 -3.58 8.65
N GLY A 65 18.65 -2.78 7.90
CA GLY A 65 18.52 -2.90 6.46
C GLY A 65 17.08 -2.79 5.99
N LEU A 66 16.91 -2.95 4.68
CA LEU A 66 15.64 -2.88 3.97
C LEU A 66 14.95 -4.25 3.94
N VAL A 67 13.65 -4.26 4.24
CA VAL A 67 12.77 -5.39 3.99
C VAL A 67 11.75 -4.99 2.93
N PHE A 68 11.74 -5.70 1.80
CA PHE A 68 10.73 -5.53 0.77
C PHE A 68 9.62 -6.58 0.95
N ASN A 69 8.39 -6.14 1.13
CA ASN A 69 7.20 -6.98 1.12
C ASN A 69 6.39 -6.64 -0.13
N SER A 70 6.33 -7.57 -1.08
CA SER A 70 5.61 -7.37 -2.34
C SER A 70 4.10 -7.24 -2.17
N GLY A 71 3.55 -7.75 -1.05
CA GLY A 71 2.14 -8.09 -0.96
C GLY A 71 1.75 -9.12 -2.02
N ASP A 72 0.45 -9.22 -2.27
CA ASP A 72 -0.08 -9.97 -3.41
C ASP A 72 -0.04 -9.07 -4.65
N PHE A 73 0.60 -9.55 -5.71
CA PHE A 73 0.78 -8.79 -6.93
C PHE A 73 0.73 -9.70 -8.15
N LYS A 74 0.57 -9.08 -9.31
CA LYS A 74 0.91 -9.66 -10.61
C LYS A 74 1.76 -8.64 -11.38
N ILE A 75 2.33 -9.07 -12.50
CA ILE A 75 2.98 -8.19 -13.46
C ILE A 75 2.11 -8.17 -14.71
N ASP A 76 1.11 -7.33 -14.68
CA ASP A 76 0.23 -7.06 -15.83
C ASP A 76 0.64 -5.71 -16.45
N HIS A 77 1.02 -5.72 -17.71
CA HIS A 77 1.38 -4.52 -18.47
C HIS A 77 0.17 -3.81 -19.08
N THR A 78 -0.98 -4.49 -19.12
CA THR A 78 -2.25 -3.97 -19.65
C THR A 78 -3.42 -4.22 -18.69
N PRO A 79 -3.31 -3.79 -17.41
CA PRO A 79 -4.38 -3.97 -16.44
C PRO A 79 -5.66 -3.24 -16.87
N ALA A 80 -6.80 -3.88 -16.64
CA ALA A 80 -8.10 -3.36 -17.09
C ALA A 80 -8.61 -2.15 -16.27
N ILE A 81 -8.17 -2.02 -15.01
CA ILE A 81 -8.68 -1.00 -14.07
C ILE A 81 -7.54 -0.11 -13.58
N ASP A 82 -6.51 -0.73 -12.99
CA ASP A 82 -5.36 -0.02 -12.40
C ASP A 82 -4.28 0.34 -13.42
N LYS A 83 -3.22 1.00 -12.95
CA LYS A 83 -1.99 1.18 -13.71
C LYS A 83 -1.09 -0.07 -13.62
N PRO A 84 -0.15 -0.24 -14.57
CA PRO A 84 0.94 -1.19 -14.41
C PRO A 84 1.68 -1.00 -13.08
N ALA A 85 2.22 -2.08 -12.51
CA ALA A 85 3.06 -2.02 -11.32
C ALA A 85 4.27 -1.11 -11.57
N ASP A 86 4.67 -0.34 -10.56
CA ASP A 86 5.80 0.58 -10.68
C ASP A 86 7.14 -0.16 -10.58
N LEU A 87 7.50 -0.86 -11.66
CA LEU A 87 8.74 -1.63 -11.74
C LEU A 87 9.99 -0.75 -11.65
N ASN A 88 9.90 0.53 -12.04
CA ASN A 88 11.01 1.48 -11.92
C ASN A 88 11.30 1.77 -10.44
N LYS A 89 10.26 1.98 -9.65
CA LYS A 89 10.39 2.17 -8.20
C LYS A 89 10.91 0.92 -7.50
N ILE A 90 10.44 -0.27 -7.90
CA ILE A 90 10.99 -1.55 -7.39
C ILE A 90 12.49 -1.67 -7.73
N ALA A 91 12.88 -1.36 -8.96
CA ALA A 91 14.28 -1.41 -9.37
C ALA A 91 15.16 -0.40 -8.59
N ARG A 92 14.67 0.82 -8.35
CA ARG A 92 15.34 1.83 -7.51
C ARG A 92 15.61 1.28 -6.11
N ILE A 93 14.60 0.67 -5.49
CA ILE A 93 14.65 0.11 -4.14
C ILE A 93 15.60 -1.09 -4.07
N GLY A 94 15.66 -1.91 -5.13
CA GLY A 94 16.62 -3.03 -5.21
C GLY A 94 18.09 -2.62 -5.36
N MET A 95 18.38 -1.33 -5.58
CA MET A 95 19.74 -0.79 -5.68
C MET A 95 20.23 -0.14 -4.37
N GLU A 96 19.41 -0.09 -3.32
CA GLU A 96 19.75 0.43 -2.00
C GLU A 96 20.40 -0.63 -1.09
#